data_AF-R1E5K0-F1
#
_entry.id   AF-R1E5K0-F1
#
_cell.length_a   1.000
_cell.length_b   1.000
_cell.length_c   1.000
_cell.angle_alpha   90.00
_cell.angle_beta   90.00
_cell.angle_gamma   90.00
#
_symmetry.space_group_name_H-M   'P 1'
#
loop_
_entity.id
_entity.type
_entity.pdbx_description
1 polymer ?
#
loop_
_entity_poly.entity_id
_entity_poly.type
_entity_poly.pdbx_seq_one_letter_code
_entity_poly.pdbx_strand_id
1 'polypeptide(L)'
;MSDQFPSNVIELDPDALDGQESALGEDSQSYTTSLKSSILQYKYENGRRYHAEIKDKCDVPPNVKFEIDDVEEDWLYSTPFDYIHCRFMAGSLKDWPRLMRQAFQHTKPGGWVEFQDFEMRFYTNGGEFEPGSPLDKWCDELIAGITGAGYDPEPGSKLKKWVEDAGFTNVTHKLLPIPTGTWPKDKKLKEIGAFDLVQFLEGLEAISMRTLTTLRGWSAEEVHVLLAKLREELKNPRMRLQHNM
;
A
#
# COMPACT_ATOMS: atom_id res chain seq x y z
N MET A 1 2.27 32.22 28.01
CA MET A 1 2.28 30.95 28.77
C MET A 1 2.96 29.95 27.87
N SER A 2 4.08 29.43 28.34
CA SER A 2 4.96 28.50 27.62
C SER A 2 4.36 27.10 27.64
N ASP A 3 4.04 26.56 26.48
CA ASP A 3 3.65 25.15 26.36
C ASP A 3 4.92 24.28 26.36
N GLN A 4 5.07 23.50 27.43
CA GLN A 4 6.05 22.43 27.55
C GLN A 4 5.52 21.19 26.84
N PHE A 5 6.27 20.68 25.85
CA PHE A 5 5.97 19.46 25.13
C PHE A 5 6.49 18.22 25.89
N PRO A 6 5.79 17.06 25.82
CA PRO A 6 6.29 15.81 26.36
C PRO A 6 7.46 15.25 25.53
N SER A 7 8.49 14.78 26.23
CA SER A 7 9.85 14.49 25.74
C SER A 7 10.05 13.10 25.11
N ASN A 8 9.06 12.57 24.37
CA ASN A 8 9.18 11.26 23.71
C ASN A 8 9.01 11.35 22.19
N VAL A 9 9.76 12.26 21.55
CA VAL A 9 9.94 12.26 20.10
C VAL A 9 11.09 11.30 19.79
N ILE A 10 10.81 10.24 19.03
CA ILE A 10 11.85 9.42 18.41
C ILE A 10 12.41 10.26 17.26
N GLU A 11 13.57 10.88 17.48
CA GLU A 11 14.34 11.52 16.41
C GLU A 11 14.93 10.43 15.50
N LEU A 12 14.65 10.51 14.20
CA LEU A 12 15.34 9.71 13.20
C LEU A 12 16.71 10.35 12.96
N ASP A 13 17.78 9.58 13.21
CA ASP A 13 19.16 9.99 12.97
C ASP A 13 19.39 10.24 11.47
N PRO A 14 19.71 11.47 11.04
CA PRO A 14 19.90 11.81 9.63
C PRO A 14 21.17 11.22 9.01
N ASP A 15 22.09 10.64 9.80
CA ASP A 15 23.37 10.12 9.32
C ASP A 15 23.33 8.63 8.92
N ALA A 16 22.18 7.96 9.04
CA ALA A 16 22.04 6.53 8.74
C ALA A 16 22.03 6.17 7.23
N LEU A 17 22.24 7.13 6.32
CA LEU A 17 22.09 6.95 4.86
C LEU A 17 23.38 7.04 4.04
N ASP A 18 24.58 7.12 4.65
CA ASP A 18 25.83 7.17 3.88
C ASP A 18 26.40 5.78 3.51
N GLY A 19 25.51 4.87 3.12
CA GLY A 19 25.88 3.59 2.50
C GLY A 19 25.85 3.72 0.98
N GLN A 20 26.99 4.00 0.35
CA GLN A 20 27.11 4.00 -1.11
C GLN A 20 26.86 2.60 -1.70
N GLU A 21 25.71 2.39 -2.35
CA GLU A 21 25.53 1.31 -3.33
C GLU A 21 25.21 1.90 -4.71
N SER A 22 26.19 1.74 -5.62
CA SER A 22 26.18 2.27 -6.98
C SER A 22 25.88 1.15 -7.97
N ALA A 23 24.63 1.04 -8.43
CA ALA A 23 24.29 0.21 -9.59
C ALA A 23 22.92 0.57 -10.21
N LEU A 24 22.78 1.73 -10.87
CA LEU A 24 21.68 1.97 -11.81
C LEU A 24 22.18 2.73 -13.06
N GLY A 25 21.82 2.21 -14.24
CA GLY A 25 22.13 2.79 -15.54
C GLY A 25 21.43 4.13 -15.78
N GLU A 26 22.03 4.96 -16.64
CA GLU A 26 21.83 6.41 -16.72
C GLU A 26 20.46 6.91 -17.25
N ASP A 27 19.51 6.05 -17.63
CA ASP A 27 18.29 6.50 -18.34
C ASP A 27 16.96 6.45 -17.55
N SER A 28 16.97 6.28 -16.22
CA SER A 28 15.76 6.47 -15.37
C SER A 28 15.87 7.57 -14.32
N GLN A 29 16.97 8.32 -14.30
CA GLN A 29 17.25 9.35 -13.29
C GLN A 29 16.31 10.57 -13.32
N SER A 30 15.39 10.70 -14.28
CA SER A 30 14.52 11.88 -14.34
C SER A 30 13.26 11.80 -13.47
N TYR A 31 12.83 10.61 -13.01
CA TYR A 31 11.55 10.47 -12.28
C TYR A 31 11.69 10.08 -10.80
N THR A 32 12.89 9.70 -10.33
CA THR A 32 13.12 9.31 -8.93
C THR A 32 14.21 10.12 -8.21
N THR A 33 14.90 11.02 -8.91
CA THR A 33 16.02 11.78 -8.34
C THR A 33 15.56 13.13 -7.81
N SER A 34 15.04 13.12 -6.58
CA SER A 34 15.26 14.11 -5.50
C SER A 34 14.05 14.08 -4.56
N LEU A 35 14.21 13.41 -3.41
CA LEU A 35 13.48 13.80 -2.20
C LEU A 35 13.92 15.23 -1.89
N LYS A 36 13.18 16.23 -2.37
CA LYS A 36 13.46 17.63 -2.08
C LYS A 36 13.43 17.82 -0.55
N SER A 37 14.38 18.58 -0.01
CA SER A 37 14.42 18.97 1.41
C SER A 37 13.12 19.63 1.92
N SER A 38 12.25 20.06 1.00
CA SER A 38 10.89 20.53 1.29
C SER A 38 9.98 19.47 1.93
N ILE A 39 10.25 18.17 1.77
CA ILE A 39 9.47 17.10 2.42
C ILE A 39 9.61 17.17 3.96
N LEU A 40 10.74 17.68 4.46
CA LEU A 40 10.97 17.88 5.89
C LEU A 40 10.35 19.19 6.41
N GLN A 41 9.87 20.07 5.53
CA GLN A 41 9.22 21.30 5.94
C GLN A 41 7.74 21.00 6.18
N TYR A 42 7.29 21.16 7.43
CA TYR A 42 5.90 20.97 7.80
C TYR A 42 5.39 22.11 8.68
N LYS A 43 4.08 22.33 8.65
CA LYS A 43 3.37 23.26 9.53
C LYS A 43 2.36 22.48 10.36
N TYR A 44 2.21 22.85 11.63
CA TYR A 44 1.15 22.32 12.46
C TYR A 44 -0.05 23.27 12.47
N GLU A 45 -1.24 22.76 12.16
CA GLU A 45 -2.52 23.47 12.32
C GLU A 45 -3.56 22.53 12.94
N ASN A 46 -4.33 22.99 13.93
CA ASN A 46 -5.37 22.18 14.59
C ASN A 46 -4.88 20.79 15.07
N GLY A 47 -3.63 20.67 15.51
CA GLY A 47 -3.04 19.41 15.97
C GLY A 47 -2.51 18.48 14.87
N ARG A 48 -2.65 18.83 13.60
CA ARG A 48 -2.21 18.02 12.46
C ARG A 48 -1.01 18.60 11.74
N ARG A 49 -0.21 17.70 11.15
CA ARG A 49 0.97 18.06 10.36
C ARG A 49 0.58 18.20 8.89
N TYR A 50 0.81 19.38 8.33
CA TYR A 50 0.62 19.70 6.92
C TYR A 50 1.98 19.89 6.26
N HIS A 51 2.07 19.62 4.96
CA HIS A 51 3.23 20.04 4.18
C HIS A 51 3.39 21.57 4.28
N ALA A 52 4.60 22.06 4.60
CA ALA A 52 4.85 23.49 4.59
C ALA A 52 4.68 24.01 3.16
N GLU A 53 4.13 25.21 3.03
CA GLU A 53 3.82 25.82 1.74
C GLU A 53 4.98 25.67 0.75
N ILE A 54 4.76 24.90 -0.33
CA ILE A 54 5.65 24.88 -1.49
C ILE A 54 5.62 26.31 -2.02
N LYS A 55 6.73 27.03 -1.83
CA LYS A 55 6.87 28.44 -2.23
C LYS A 55 6.88 28.65 -3.75
N ASP A 56 6.63 27.59 -4.52
CA ASP A 56 6.33 27.60 -5.96
C ASP A 56 4.85 27.25 -6.16
N LYS A 57 4.06 28.32 -6.16
CA LYS A 57 2.60 28.35 -6.18
C LYS A 57 2.08 28.06 -7.60
N CYS A 58 1.97 26.79 -8.02
CA CYS A 58 1.25 26.49 -9.28
C CYS A 58 0.51 25.14 -9.39
N ASP A 59 0.83 24.09 -8.62
CA ASP A 59 0.42 22.73 -9.02
C ASP A 59 -0.69 22.06 -8.21
N VAL A 60 -1.26 22.73 -7.19
CA VAL A 60 -2.35 22.15 -6.35
C VAL A 60 -3.65 22.94 -6.54
N PRO A 61 -4.74 22.30 -7.02
CA PRO A 61 -6.04 22.95 -7.12
C PRO A 61 -6.52 23.50 -5.76
N PRO A 62 -7.22 24.65 -5.72
CA PRO A 62 -7.62 25.29 -4.46
C PRO A 62 -8.58 24.45 -3.60
N ASN A 63 -9.18 23.41 -4.18
CA ASN A 63 -10.07 22.45 -3.51
C ASN A 63 -9.35 21.17 -3.05
N VAL A 64 -8.02 21.11 -3.10
CA VAL A 64 -7.22 19.97 -2.64
C VAL A 64 -6.36 20.40 -1.47
N LYS A 65 -6.36 19.60 -0.41
CA LYS A 65 -5.50 19.76 0.77
C LYS A 65 -4.84 18.41 1.06
N PHE A 66 -3.57 18.45 1.44
CA PHE A 66 -2.81 17.28 1.82
C PHE A 66 -2.55 17.35 3.33
N GLU A 67 -2.88 16.26 4.02
CA GLU A 67 -2.69 16.10 5.47
C GLU A 67 -1.79 14.90 5.71
N ILE A 68 -0.83 15.04 6.63
CA ILE A 68 0.00 13.93 7.09
C ILE A 68 -0.53 13.50 8.44
N ASP A 69 -1.19 12.35 8.47
CA ASP A 69 -1.82 11.81 9.66
C ASP A 69 -1.73 10.28 9.66
N ASP A 70 -1.87 9.67 10.83
CA ASP A 70 -2.04 8.23 10.96
C ASP A 70 -3.55 7.91 10.92
N VAL A 71 -3.94 7.09 9.96
CA VAL A 71 -5.36 6.73 9.78
C VAL A 71 -5.89 5.86 10.92
N GLU A 72 -5.00 5.18 11.66
CA GLU A 72 -5.32 4.39 12.86
C GLU A 72 -5.40 5.23 14.14
N GLU A 73 -5.16 6.55 14.09
CA GLU A 73 -5.41 7.45 15.21
C GLU A 73 -6.86 7.97 15.18
N ASP A 74 -7.27 8.69 16.23
CA ASP A 74 -8.58 9.31 16.30
C ASP A 74 -8.69 10.45 15.27
N TRP A 75 -9.71 10.38 14.42
CA TRP A 75 -9.94 11.40 13.40
C TRP A 75 -10.48 12.70 14.01
N LEU A 76 -9.67 13.76 13.97
CA LEU A 76 -10.00 15.09 14.53
C LEU A 76 -10.78 16.01 13.57
N TYR A 77 -11.52 15.45 12.59
CA TYR A 77 -12.25 16.28 11.63
C TYR A 77 -13.51 16.88 12.27
N SER A 78 -13.63 18.19 12.24
CA SER A 78 -14.81 18.90 12.78
C SER A 78 -16.02 18.86 11.85
N THR A 79 -15.81 18.55 10.57
CA THR A 79 -16.86 18.49 9.55
C THR A 79 -16.87 17.09 8.93
N PRO A 80 -18.01 16.39 8.92
CA PRO A 80 -18.12 15.10 8.26
C PRO A 80 -18.02 15.23 6.75
N PHE A 81 -17.58 14.16 6.09
CA PHE A 81 -17.38 14.07 4.66
C PHE A 81 -18.63 13.57 3.94
N ASP A 82 -18.81 14.01 2.69
CA ASP A 82 -19.81 13.43 1.79
C ASP A 82 -19.35 12.09 1.21
N TYR A 83 -18.03 11.90 1.10
CA TYR A 83 -17.40 10.72 0.54
C TYR A 83 -16.03 10.46 1.18
N ILE A 84 -15.76 9.19 1.52
CA ILE A 84 -14.45 8.74 2.02
C ILE A 84 -13.96 7.60 1.13
N HIS A 85 -12.74 7.72 0.64
CA HIS A 85 -12.10 6.70 -0.20
C HIS A 85 -10.80 6.23 0.45
N CYS A 86 -10.60 4.92 0.47
CA CYS A 86 -9.39 4.27 0.94
C CYS A 86 -9.01 3.16 -0.03
N ARG A 87 -7.72 3.10 -0.40
CA ARG A 87 -7.23 2.07 -1.31
C ARG A 87 -5.81 1.62 -1.01
N PHE A 88 -5.51 0.36 -1.30
CA PHE A 88 -4.17 -0.23 -1.20
C PHE A 88 -3.54 -0.10 0.20
N MET A 89 -4.25 -0.55 1.23
CA MET A 89 -3.82 -0.56 2.63
C MET A 89 -3.59 -1.97 3.18
N ALA A 90 -3.71 -3.04 2.37
CA ALA A 90 -3.31 -4.39 2.76
C ALA A 90 -1.90 -4.40 3.38
N GLY A 91 -1.79 -5.05 4.53
CA GLY A 91 -0.56 -5.13 5.33
C GLY A 91 -0.15 -3.85 6.06
N SER A 92 -0.96 -2.79 6.02
CA SER A 92 -0.65 -1.49 6.65
C SER A 92 -1.51 -1.14 7.86
N LEU A 93 -2.58 -1.90 8.12
CA LEU A 93 -3.55 -1.63 9.19
C LEU A 93 -3.69 -2.81 10.15
N LYS A 94 -3.75 -2.51 11.46
CA LYS A 94 -3.96 -3.50 12.52
C LYS A 94 -5.43 -3.70 12.85
N ASP A 95 -6.24 -2.62 12.82
CA ASP A 95 -7.67 -2.66 13.15
C ASP A 95 -8.53 -2.06 12.03
N TRP A 96 -8.73 -2.85 10.97
CA TRP A 96 -9.67 -2.56 9.89
C TRP A 96 -11.11 -2.26 10.38
N PRO A 97 -11.71 -3.05 11.30
CA PRO A 97 -13.00 -2.71 11.90
C PRO A 97 -13.05 -1.31 12.54
N ARG A 98 -11.99 -0.88 13.23
CA ARG A 98 -11.91 0.47 13.81
C ARG A 98 -11.91 1.52 12.71
N LEU A 99 -11.13 1.34 11.65
CA LEU A 99 -11.16 2.23 10.49
C LEU A 99 -12.58 2.39 9.93
N MET A 100 -13.33 1.30 9.76
CA MET A 100 -14.71 1.35 9.25
C MET A 100 -15.65 2.11 10.20
N ARG A 101 -15.51 1.91 11.53
CA ARG A 101 -16.28 2.67 12.53
C ARG A 101 -15.95 4.16 12.50
N GLN A 102 -14.68 4.52 12.37
CA GLN A 102 -14.26 5.92 12.23
C GLN A 102 -14.82 6.55 10.96
N ALA A 103 -14.73 5.84 9.84
CA ALA A 103 -15.31 6.27 8.56
C ALA A 103 -16.82 6.50 8.68
N PHE A 104 -17.55 5.61 9.37
CA PHE A 104 -18.97 5.79 9.62
C PHE A 104 -19.28 7.06 10.43
N GLN A 105 -18.56 7.31 11.51
CA GLN A 105 -18.75 8.49 12.36
C GLN A 105 -18.47 9.82 11.62
N HIS A 106 -17.54 9.79 10.66
CA HIS A 106 -17.11 10.97 9.90
C HIS A 106 -17.76 11.08 8.52
N THR A 107 -18.72 10.21 8.19
CA THR A 107 -19.51 10.31 6.95
C THR A 107 -20.86 10.93 7.27
N LYS A 108 -21.30 11.90 6.47
CA LYS A 108 -22.63 12.50 6.61
C LYS A 108 -23.72 11.44 6.43
N PRO A 109 -24.90 11.59 7.05
CA PRO A 109 -26.07 10.81 6.67
C PRO A 109 -26.34 10.93 5.15
N GLY A 110 -26.38 9.80 4.45
CA GLY A 110 -26.52 9.75 2.98
C GLY A 110 -25.20 9.89 2.19
N GLY A 111 -24.07 10.08 2.85
CA GLY A 111 -22.74 10.01 2.25
C GLY A 111 -22.30 8.58 1.95
N TRP A 112 -21.17 8.44 1.25
CA TRP A 112 -20.67 7.15 0.77
C TRP A 112 -19.25 6.87 1.25
N VAL A 113 -18.92 5.59 1.35
CA VAL A 113 -17.55 5.13 1.54
C VAL A 113 -17.18 4.12 0.48
N GLU A 114 -15.93 4.13 0.06
CA GLU A 114 -15.38 3.19 -0.89
C GLU A 114 -14.02 2.69 -0.42
N PHE A 115 -13.90 1.38 -0.26
CA PHE A 115 -12.66 0.70 0.09
C PHE A 115 -12.29 -0.23 -1.06
N GLN A 116 -11.07 -0.09 -1.58
CA GLN A 116 -10.53 -0.93 -2.65
C GLN A 116 -9.21 -1.54 -2.21
N ASP A 117 -9.15 -2.85 -2.07
CA ASP A 117 -7.95 -3.51 -1.59
C ASP A 117 -7.82 -4.93 -2.09
N PHE A 118 -6.63 -5.50 -2.00
CA PHE A 118 -6.28 -6.73 -2.69
C PHE A 118 -5.97 -7.88 -1.72
N GLU A 119 -5.88 -9.08 -2.27
CA GLU A 119 -5.37 -10.26 -1.59
C GLU A 119 -3.93 -10.53 -2.06
N MET A 120 -2.99 -10.70 -1.13
CA MET A 120 -1.57 -10.96 -1.45
C MET A 120 -1.33 -12.32 -2.12
N ARG A 121 -2.29 -13.24 -2.05
CA ARG A 121 -2.20 -14.57 -2.65
C ARG A 121 -2.52 -14.54 -4.14
N PHE A 122 -1.55 -14.98 -4.93
CA PHE A 122 -1.76 -15.30 -6.34
C PHE A 122 -2.38 -16.68 -6.52
N TYR A 123 -3.18 -16.83 -7.57
CA TYR A 123 -3.73 -18.11 -8.01
C TYR A 123 -3.82 -18.16 -9.54
N THR A 124 -4.19 -19.31 -10.08
CA THR A 124 -4.35 -19.51 -11.52
C THR A 124 -5.55 -20.40 -11.83
N ASN A 125 -6.16 -20.18 -12.99
CA ASN A 125 -7.22 -21.03 -13.54
C ASN A 125 -6.70 -21.76 -14.79
N GLY A 126 -6.04 -22.90 -14.57
CA GLY A 126 -5.52 -23.76 -15.65
C GLY A 126 -4.21 -23.27 -16.28
N GLY A 127 -3.38 -22.57 -15.50
CA GLY A 127 -1.97 -22.31 -15.83
C GLY A 127 -1.03 -23.29 -15.14
N GLU A 128 0.24 -23.22 -15.53
CA GLU A 128 1.34 -24.03 -14.96
C GLU A 128 1.79 -23.43 -13.62
N PHE A 129 1.03 -23.63 -12.54
CA PHE A 129 1.40 -23.21 -11.19
C PHE A 129 1.72 -24.42 -10.31
N GLU A 130 2.89 -24.37 -9.66
CA GLU A 130 3.35 -25.42 -8.76
C GLU A 130 3.36 -24.92 -7.31
N PRO A 131 2.72 -25.64 -6.36
CA PRO A 131 2.84 -25.33 -4.95
C PRO A 131 4.30 -25.39 -4.49
N GLY A 132 4.72 -24.43 -3.67
CA GLY A 132 6.12 -24.28 -3.23
C GLY A 132 7.06 -23.66 -4.28
N SER A 133 6.54 -23.21 -5.42
CA SER A 133 7.27 -22.34 -6.35
C SER A 133 7.80 -21.07 -5.65
N PRO A 134 8.83 -20.39 -6.19
CA PRO A 134 9.28 -19.09 -5.70
C PRO A 134 8.16 -18.09 -5.41
N LEU A 135 7.16 -17.96 -6.28
CA LEU A 135 5.98 -17.10 -6.06
C LEU A 135 5.14 -17.56 -4.87
N ASP A 136 4.83 -18.85 -4.78
CA ASP A 136 4.03 -19.38 -3.67
C ASP A 136 4.74 -19.17 -2.32
N LYS A 137 6.05 -19.48 -2.29
CA LYS A 137 6.91 -19.24 -1.12
C LYS A 137 6.95 -17.75 -0.75
N TRP A 138 7.05 -16.86 -1.74
CA TRP A 138 7.06 -15.43 -1.50
C TRP A 138 5.74 -14.95 -0.88
N CYS A 139 4.59 -15.39 -1.40
CA CYS A 139 3.29 -15.11 -0.80
C CYS A 139 3.19 -15.62 0.65
N ASP A 140 3.63 -16.86 0.91
CA ASP A 140 3.61 -17.45 2.27
C ASP A 140 4.43 -16.64 3.27
N GLU A 141 5.66 -16.28 2.91
CA GLU A 141 6.55 -15.53 3.79
C GLU A 141 6.04 -14.11 4.05
N LEU A 142 5.48 -13.44 3.03
CA LEU A 142 4.87 -12.12 3.20
C LEU A 142 3.64 -12.18 4.11
N ILE A 143 2.68 -13.06 3.79
CA ILE A 143 1.44 -13.20 4.56
C ILE A 143 1.76 -13.54 6.01
N ALA A 144 2.68 -14.48 6.25
CA ALA A 144 3.03 -14.89 7.59
C ALA A 144 3.84 -13.81 8.35
N GLY A 145 4.66 -13.00 7.67
CA GLY A 145 5.36 -11.87 8.27
C GLY A 145 4.43 -10.74 8.69
N ILE A 146 3.53 -10.35 7.80
CA ILE A 146 2.55 -9.28 8.01
C ILE A 146 1.55 -9.69 9.10
N THR A 147 1.00 -10.89 9.02
CA THR A 147 0.10 -11.43 10.04
C THR A 147 0.79 -11.54 11.40
N GLY A 148 2.04 -12.01 11.43
CA GLY A 148 2.82 -12.10 12.67
C GLY A 148 3.09 -10.75 13.34
N ALA A 149 3.14 -9.67 12.56
CA ALA A 149 3.26 -8.30 13.06
C ALA A 149 1.91 -7.66 13.45
N GLY A 150 0.80 -8.40 13.31
CA GLY A 150 -0.54 -7.97 13.69
C GLY A 150 -1.29 -7.15 12.63
N TYR A 151 -0.80 -7.14 11.39
CA TYR A 151 -1.47 -6.48 10.26
C TYR A 151 -2.22 -7.51 9.41
N ASP A 152 -3.20 -7.05 8.63
CA ASP A 152 -3.99 -7.92 7.75
C ASP A 152 -3.49 -7.86 6.29
N PRO A 153 -2.90 -8.94 5.73
CA PRO A 153 -2.39 -8.97 4.36
C PRO A 153 -3.47 -9.15 3.29
N GLU A 154 -4.70 -9.52 3.65
CA GLU A 154 -5.73 -9.95 2.70
C GLU A 154 -7.11 -9.35 3.05
N PRO A 155 -7.26 -8.02 3.11
CA PRO A 155 -8.50 -7.37 3.53
C PRO A 155 -9.67 -7.53 2.55
N GLY A 156 -9.42 -7.70 1.24
CA GLY A 156 -10.42 -7.57 0.16
C GLY A 156 -11.74 -8.29 0.45
N SER A 157 -11.70 -9.60 0.70
CA SER A 157 -12.89 -10.41 0.97
C SER A 157 -13.64 -10.07 2.27
N LYS A 158 -13.00 -9.34 3.20
CA LYS A 158 -13.56 -8.96 4.52
C LYS A 158 -14.15 -7.56 4.54
N LEU A 159 -13.80 -6.70 3.57
CA LEU A 159 -14.24 -5.30 3.50
C LEU A 159 -15.75 -5.16 3.62
N LYS A 160 -16.52 -5.94 2.86
CA LYS A 160 -17.99 -5.89 2.89
C LYS A 160 -18.53 -6.02 4.31
N LYS A 161 -18.09 -7.06 5.01
CA LYS A 161 -18.56 -7.37 6.36
C LYS A 161 -18.20 -6.25 7.34
N TRP A 162 -16.97 -5.75 7.30
CA TRP A 162 -16.56 -4.68 8.21
C TRP A 162 -17.30 -3.36 7.96
N VAL A 163 -17.63 -3.05 6.72
CA VAL A 163 -18.45 -1.88 6.35
C VAL A 163 -19.89 -2.06 6.85
N GLU A 164 -20.49 -3.23 6.67
CA GLU A 164 -21.83 -3.56 7.20
C GLU A 164 -21.87 -3.49 8.74
N ASP A 165 -20.89 -4.11 9.40
CA ASP A 165 -20.77 -4.15 10.87
C ASP A 165 -20.58 -2.73 11.47
N ALA A 166 -19.99 -1.80 10.72
CA ALA A 166 -19.85 -0.40 11.15
C ALA A 166 -21.15 0.41 11.09
N GLY A 167 -22.19 -0.10 10.40
CA GLY A 167 -23.51 0.52 10.30
C GLY A 167 -23.86 1.09 8.93
N PHE A 168 -22.98 0.95 7.92
CA PHE A 168 -23.33 1.34 6.56
C PHE A 168 -24.40 0.42 5.98
N THR A 169 -25.23 0.97 5.10
CA THR A 169 -26.29 0.25 4.39
C THR A 169 -26.07 0.36 2.87
N ASN A 170 -26.83 -0.40 2.07
CA ASN A 170 -26.67 -0.47 0.61
C ASN A 170 -25.26 -0.90 0.17
N VAL A 171 -24.62 -1.80 0.92
CA VAL A 171 -23.24 -2.21 0.69
C VAL A 171 -23.16 -3.14 -0.54
N THR A 172 -22.38 -2.71 -1.53
CA THR A 172 -22.03 -3.51 -2.71
C THR A 172 -20.57 -3.93 -2.62
N HIS A 173 -20.29 -5.19 -2.92
CA HIS A 173 -18.94 -5.73 -2.96
C HIS A 173 -18.71 -6.43 -4.30
N LYS A 174 -17.56 -6.17 -4.91
CA LYS A 174 -17.15 -6.77 -6.19
C LYS A 174 -15.75 -7.32 -6.02
N LEU A 175 -15.62 -8.63 -6.14
CA LEU A 175 -14.34 -9.28 -6.25
C LEU A 175 -13.94 -9.32 -7.73
N LEU A 176 -12.80 -8.73 -8.06
CA LEU A 176 -12.30 -8.60 -9.41
C LEU A 176 -11.03 -9.45 -9.54
N PRO A 177 -11.06 -10.55 -10.30
CA PRO A 177 -9.85 -11.27 -10.67
C PRO A 177 -8.99 -10.40 -11.59
N ILE A 178 -7.86 -9.94 -11.09
CA ILE A 178 -6.90 -9.14 -11.85
C ILE A 178 -5.84 -10.09 -12.40
N PRO A 179 -5.74 -10.25 -13.73
CA PRO A 179 -4.68 -11.04 -14.32
C PRO A 179 -3.34 -10.33 -14.12
N THR A 180 -2.27 -11.09 -13.92
CA THR A 180 -0.91 -10.57 -13.90
C THR A 180 -0.17 -11.06 -15.14
N GLY A 181 0.18 -10.12 -16.00
CA GLY A 181 0.81 -10.36 -17.30
C GLY A 181 -0.16 -10.40 -18.49
N THR A 182 0.39 -10.64 -19.68
CA THR A 182 -0.34 -10.46 -20.95
C THR A 182 -1.01 -11.74 -21.47
N TRP A 183 -1.25 -12.72 -20.60
CA TRP A 183 -1.84 -14.01 -20.95
C TRP A 183 -3.34 -13.99 -21.31
N PRO A 184 -4.18 -13.04 -20.85
CA PRO A 184 -5.59 -13.00 -21.24
C PRO A 184 -5.77 -12.81 -22.75
N LYS A 185 -6.82 -13.41 -23.31
CA LYS A 185 -7.21 -13.17 -24.71
C LYS A 185 -7.94 -11.85 -24.91
N ASP A 186 -8.75 -11.47 -23.92
CA ASP A 186 -9.47 -10.20 -23.93
C ASP A 186 -8.49 -9.02 -23.92
N LYS A 187 -8.73 -8.03 -24.80
CA LYS A 187 -7.80 -6.91 -24.99
C LYS A 187 -7.69 -6.04 -23.74
N LYS A 188 -8.81 -5.78 -23.06
CA LYS A 188 -8.84 -4.93 -21.87
C LYS A 188 -8.16 -5.62 -20.69
N LEU A 189 -8.47 -6.90 -20.45
CA LEU A 189 -7.83 -7.68 -19.39
C LEU A 189 -6.33 -7.87 -19.63
N LYS A 190 -5.90 -8.00 -20.88
CA LYS A 190 -4.47 -8.05 -21.22
C LYS A 190 -3.75 -6.74 -20.90
N GLU A 191 -4.38 -5.60 -21.17
CA GLU A 191 -3.84 -4.28 -20.83
C GLU A 191 -3.76 -4.09 -19.31
N ILE A 192 -4.84 -4.40 -18.59
CA ILE A 192 -4.86 -4.39 -17.12
C ILE A 192 -3.73 -5.27 -16.57
N GLY A 193 -3.59 -6.50 -17.06
CA GLY A 193 -2.56 -7.40 -16.57
C GLY A 193 -1.13 -7.00 -16.95
N ALA A 194 -0.94 -6.27 -18.04
CA ALA A 194 0.35 -5.67 -18.34
C ALA A 194 0.73 -4.60 -17.29
N PHE A 195 -0.21 -3.73 -16.92
CA PHE A 195 0.03 -2.73 -15.87
C PHE A 195 0.26 -3.36 -14.49
N ASP A 196 -0.52 -4.38 -14.14
CA ASP A 196 -0.35 -5.13 -12.89
C ASP A 196 1.03 -5.81 -12.83
N LEU A 197 1.48 -6.43 -13.93
CA LEU A 197 2.82 -7.01 -14.02
C LEU A 197 3.93 -5.96 -13.81
N VAL A 198 3.80 -4.78 -14.43
CA VAL A 198 4.77 -3.69 -14.23
C VAL A 198 4.79 -3.25 -12.77
N GLN A 199 3.61 -3.05 -12.16
CA GLN A 199 3.48 -2.69 -10.75
C GLN A 199 4.23 -3.67 -9.84
N PHE A 200 4.05 -4.98 -10.04
CA PHE A 200 4.79 -5.96 -9.24
C PHE A 200 6.29 -5.93 -9.55
N LEU A 201 6.70 -5.96 -10.82
CA LEU A 201 8.12 -6.00 -11.18
C LEU A 201 8.92 -4.81 -10.60
N GLU A 202 8.32 -3.62 -10.56
CA GLU A 202 8.91 -2.41 -9.98
C GLU A 202 8.77 -2.34 -8.45
N GLY A 203 7.68 -2.86 -7.88
CA GLY A 203 7.38 -2.79 -6.45
C GLY A 203 7.89 -3.96 -5.59
N LEU A 204 8.31 -5.07 -6.21
CA LEU A 204 8.66 -6.33 -5.52
C LEU A 204 9.63 -6.12 -4.36
N GLU A 205 10.66 -5.34 -4.59
CA GLU A 205 11.70 -5.11 -3.59
C GLU A 205 11.18 -4.29 -2.41
N ALA A 206 10.46 -3.20 -2.68
CA ALA A 206 9.87 -2.36 -1.66
C ALA A 206 8.91 -3.14 -0.74
N ILE A 207 8.09 -4.03 -1.32
CA ILE A 207 7.16 -4.89 -0.57
C ILE A 207 7.92 -5.92 0.29
N SER A 208 9.01 -6.45 -0.25
CA SER A 208 9.67 -7.63 0.32
C SER A 208 10.72 -7.29 1.37
N MET A 209 11.48 -6.22 1.19
CA MET A 209 12.69 -5.98 1.99
C MET A 209 12.37 -5.88 3.47
N ARG A 210 11.49 -4.95 3.89
CA ARG A 210 11.16 -4.80 5.31
C ARG A 210 10.47 -6.03 5.88
N THR A 211 9.53 -6.61 5.15
CA THR A 211 8.77 -7.78 5.62
C THR A 211 9.68 -8.99 5.83
N LEU A 212 10.49 -9.35 4.83
CA LEU A 212 11.31 -10.56 4.90
C LEU A 212 12.53 -10.40 5.80
N THR A 213 13.18 -9.24 5.81
CA THR A 213 14.35 -9.03 6.69
C THR A 213 13.93 -8.80 8.13
N THR A 214 13.07 -7.81 8.40
CA THR A 214 12.77 -7.37 9.77
C THR A 214 11.74 -8.28 10.45
N LEU A 215 10.73 -8.76 9.70
CA LEU A 215 9.64 -9.56 10.30
C LEU A 215 9.85 -11.07 10.16
N ARG A 216 10.69 -11.51 9.21
CA ARG A 216 10.98 -12.95 8.97
C ARG A 216 12.43 -13.35 9.22
N GLY A 217 13.34 -12.38 9.40
CA GLY A 217 14.74 -12.65 9.75
C GLY A 217 15.63 -13.12 8.59
N TRP A 218 15.20 -12.92 7.34
CA TRP A 218 16.01 -13.26 6.16
C TRP A 218 17.16 -12.26 5.99
N SER A 219 18.24 -12.70 5.34
CA SER A 219 19.28 -11.77 4.86
C SER A 219 18.81 -11.04 3.60
N ALA A 220 19.38 -9.87 3.31
CA ALA A 220 19.07 -9.12 2.08
C ALA A 220 19.40 -9.95 0.84
N GLU A 221 20.51 -10.69 0.85
CA GLU A 221 20.94 -11.56 -0.23
C GLU A 221 19.93 -12.67 -0.51
N GLU A 222 19.39 -13.31 0.54
CA GLU A 222 18.36 -14.34 0.38
C GLU A 222 17.09 -13.76 -0.26
N VAL A 223 16.71 -12.53 0.12
CA VAL A 223 15.59 -11.81 -0.48
C VAL A 223 15.85 -11.54 -1.97
N HIS A 224 16.99 -10.96 -2.33
CA HIS A 224 17.30 -10.67 -3.73
C HIS A 224 17.35 -11.93 -4.60
N VAL A 225 17.86 -13.06 -4.07
CA VAL A 225 17.85 -14.35 -4.78
C VAL A 225 16.42 -14.84 -5.02
N LEU A 226 15.53 -14.73 -4.04
CA LEU A 226 14.11 -15.06 -4.20
C LEU A 226 13.45 -14.15 -5.25
N LEU A 227 13.68 -12.83 -5.16
CA LEU A 227 13.09 -11.85 -6.08
C LEU A 227 13.57 -12.02 -7.52
N ALA A 228 14.81 -12.46 -7.74
CA ALA A 228 15.31 -12.79 -9.08
C ALA A 228 14.49 -13.93 -9.71
N LYS A 229 14.22 -15.00 -8.97
CA LYS A 229 13.41 -16.14 -9.44
C LYS A 229 11.95 -15.75 -9.64
N LEU A 230 11.41 -14.95 -8.72
CA LEU A 230 10.04 -14.45 -8.77
C LEU A 230 9.77 -13.61 -10.02
N ARG A 231 10.72 -12.76 -10.43
CA ARG A 231 10.61 -11.98 -11.66
C ARG A 231 10.50 -12.86 -12.90
N GLU A 232 11.14 -14.02 -12.93
CA GLU A 232 11.02 -14.98 -14.04
C GLU A 232 9.63 -15.64 -14.07
N GLU A 233 9.09 -15.99 -12.90
CA GLU A 233 7.75 -16.58 -12.79
C GLU A 233 6.64 -15.58 -13.17
N LEU A 234 6.71 -14.34 -12.66
CA LEU A 234 5.74 -13.29 -12.99
C LEU A 234 5.70 -12.99 -14.50
N LYS A 235 6.84 -13.11 -15.20
CA LYS A 235 6.92 -12.91 -16.65
C LYS A 235 6.48 -14.12 -17.46
N ASN A 236 6.24 -15.28 -16.85
CA ASN A 236 5.87 -16.50 -17.57
C ASN A 236 4.36 -16.54 -17.88
N PRO A 237 3.92 -16.30 -19.13
CA PRO A 237 2.49 -16.24 -19.47
C PRO A 237 1.80 -17.61 -19.36
N ARG A 238 2.55 -18.71 -19.26
CA ARG A 238 1.97 -20.06 -19.09
C ARG A 238 1.44 -20.29 -17.68
N MET A 239 1.94 -19.56 -16.69
CA MET A 239 1.44 -19.64 -15.32
C MET A 239 0.03 -19.06 -15.18
N ARG A 240 -0.37 -18.14 -16.09
CA ARG A 240 -1.70 -17.49 -16.11
C ARG A 240 -2.13 -16.95 -14.75
N LEU A 241 -1.19 -16.25 -14.11
CA LEU A 241 -1.35 -15.74 -12.76
C LEU A 241 -2.45 -14.67 -12.68
N GLN A 242 -3.16 -14.66 -11.56
CA GLN A 242 -4.12 -13.64 -11.19
C GLN A 242 -4.22 -13.54 -9.66
N HIS A 243 -4.68 -12.41 -9.16
CA HIS A 243 -5.03 -12.18 -7.75
C HIS A 243 -6.37 -11.46 -7.67
N ASN A 244 -6.94 -11.35 -6.47
CA ASN A 244 -8.21 -10.67 -6.27
C ASN A 244 -8.00 -9.24 -5.77
N MET A 245 -8.79 -8.33 -6.33
CA MET A 245 -9.01 -6.95 -5.87
C MET A 245 -10.50 -6.70 -5.58
#